data_AF-A0A972WVK9-F1
#
_entry.id   AF-A0A972WVK9-F1
#
_cell.length_a   1.000
_cell.length_b   1.000
_cell.length_c   1.000
_cell.angle_alpha   90.00
_cell.angle_beta   90.00
_cell.angle_gamma   90.00
#
_symmetry.space_group_name_H-M   'P 1'
#
loop_
_entity.id
_entity.type
_entity.pdbx_description
1 polymer ?
#
loop_
_entity_poly.entity_id
_entity_poly.type
_entity_poly.pdbx_seq_one_letter_code
_entity_poly.pdbx_strand_id
1 'polypeptide(L)'
;MVEINWSIDRVLREHERAKAEGQPEGPGLPIYRWNALHRLRDLEEEYQLDGSGFVVLAAVRVCANHALVMPEWVAQAFINSYDKVLNARAGSWDDAFGRPYPKGKHLNTARRSRVLPIAVYLEGKRILADKQSTIDDDFFEDLGSKFGLSKTIANEMYYEGRRRYGPPSQDDL
;
A
#
# COMPACT_ATOMS: atom_id res chain seq x y z
N MET A 1 -4.69 -17.98 14.07
CA MET A 1 -3.87 -17.34 13.01
C MET A 1 -4.83 -16.83 11.94
N VAL A 2 -4.57 -15.69 11.31
CA VAL A 2 -5.40 -15.18 10.20
C VAL A 2 -5.06 -15.96 8.94
N GLU A 3 -6.06 -16.37 8.15
CA GLU A 3 -5.87 -17.15 6.93
C GLU A 3 -6.41 -16.39 5.72
N ILE A 4 -5.79 -16.60 4.55
CA ILE A 4 -6.11 -15.88 3.30
C ILE A 4 -7.52 -16.19 2.78
N ASN A 5 -8.07 -17.37 3.11
CA ASN A 5 -9.38 -17.83 2.64
C ASN A 5 -10.54 -17.41 3.56
N TRP A 6 -10.27 -16.64 4.62
CA TRP A 6 -11.35 -16.10 5.45
C TRP A 6 -12.20 -15.11 4.68
N SER A 7 -13.52 -15.14 4.91
CA SER A 7 -14.40 -14.10 4.41
C SER A 7 -14.15 -12.77 5.12
N ILE A 8 -14.45 -11.66 4.43
CA ILE A 8 -14.30 -10.33 5.00
C ILE A 8 -15.09 -10.17 6.31
N ASP A 9 -16.31 -10.71 6.38
CA ASP A 9 -17.13 -10.65 7.60
C ASP A 9 -16.46 -11.34 8.79
N ARG A 10 -15.80 -12.47 8.55
CA ARG A 10 -15.06 -13.17 9.60
C ARG A 10 -13.87 -12.33 10.07
N VAL A 11 -13.12 -11.77 9.13
CA VAL A 11 -11.95 -10.94 9.42
C VAL A 11 -12.34 -9.69 10.22
N LEU A 12 -13.46 -9.04 9.87
CA LEU A 12 -13.99 -7.89 10.59
C LEU A 12 -14.41 -8.24 12.01
N ARG A 13 -15.11 -9.37 12.21
CA ARG A 13 -15.48 -9.82 13.56
C ARG A 13 -14.25 -10.09 14.43
N GLU A 14 -13.26 -10.78 13.91
CA GLU A 14 -12.02 -11.04 14.65
C GLU A 14 -11.21 -9.76 14.89
N HIS A 15 -11.26 -8.80 13.97
CA HIS A 15 -10.64 -7.49 14.13
C HIS A 15 -11.25 -6.70 15.30
N GLU A 16 -12.59 -6.60 15.35
CA GLU A 16 -13.27 -5.92 16.46
C GLU A 16 -13.04 -6.64 17.79
N ARG A 17 -13.02 -7.98 17.78
CA ARG A 17 -12.67 -8.76 18.96
C ARG A 17 -11.26 -8.44 19.47
N ALA A 18 -10.26 -8.42 18.58
CA ALA A 18 -8.88 -8.10 18.94
C ALA A 18 -8.74 -6.69 19.55
N LYS A 19 -9.49 -5.72 19.02
CA LYS A 19 -9.54 -4.36 19.57
C LYS A 19 -10.20 -4.32 20.95
N ALA A 20 -11.31 -5.04 21.13
CA ALA A 20 -11.99 -5.15 22.41
C ALA A 20 -11.12 -5.83 23.49
N GLU A 21 -10.25 -6.75 23.09
CA GLU A 21 -9.23 -7.40 23.95
C GLU A 21 -8.02 -6.49 24.23
N GLY A 22 -8.00 -5.25 23.74
CA GLY A 22 -6.97 -4.25 24.03
C GLY A 22 -5.71 -4.39 23.19
N GLN A 23 -5.75 -5.12 22.06
CA GLN A 23 -4.61 -5.11 21.14
C GLN A 23 -4.39 -3.70 20.57
N PRO A 24 -3.14 -3.22 20.49
CA PRO A 24 -2.85 -1.90 19.95
C PRO A 24 -3.21 -1.83 18.48
N GLU A 25 -3.74 -0.68 18.06
CA GLU A 25 -3.98 -0.37 16.65
C GLU A 25 -2.67 -0.49 15.86
N GLY A 26 -2.69 -1.24 14.76
CA GLY A 26 -1.48 -1.48 14.00
C GLY A 26 -1.53 -2.70 13.08
N PRO A 27 -0.45 -2.94 12.31
CA PRO A 27 -0.42 -3.90 11.21
C PRO A 27 -0.56 -5.37 11.65
N GLY A 28 -0.49 -5.64 12.96
CA GLY A 28 -0.74 -6.96 13.54
C GLY A 28 -2.22 -7.33 13.68
N LEU A 29 -3.15 -6.37 13.56
CA LEU A 29 -4.58 -6.67 13.68
C LEU A 29 -5.10 -7.50 12.49
N PRO A 30 -6.18 -8.29 12.69
CA PRO A 30 -6.65 -9.26 11.71
C PRO A 30 -6.87 -8.74 10.28
N ILE A 31 -7.53 -7.59 10.12
CA ILE A 31 -7.80 -7.02 8.80
C ILE A 31 -6.53 -6.67 8.02
N TYR A 32 -5.51 -6.14 8.70
CA TYR A 32 -4.25 -5.77 8.05
C TYR A 32 -3.45 -7.00 7.65
N ARG A 33 -3.43 -8.04 8.49
CA ARG A 33 -2.80 -9.32 8.16
C ARG A 33 -3.51 -10.02 7.00
N TRP A 34 -4.84 -10.00 6.98
CA TRP A 34 -5.61 -10.57 5.88
C TRP A 34 -5.34 -9.85 4.55
N ASN A 35 -5.36 -8.51 4.56
CA ASN A 35 -4.99 -7.71 3.40
C ASN A 35 -3.54 -7.99 2.94
N ALA A 36 -2.61 -8.10 3.89
CA ALA A 36 -1.22 -8.44 3.61
C ALA A 36 -1.05 -9.82 2.96
N LEU A 37 -1.85 -10.82 3.34
CA LEU A 37 -1.86 -12.14 2.70
C LEU A 37 -2.33 -12.05 1.25
N HIS A 38 -3.37 -11.27 0.96
CA HIS A 38 -3.77 -11.00 -0.43
C HIS A 38 -2.68 -10.26 -1.21
N ARG A 39 -2.04 -9.26 -0.60
CA ARG A 39 -0.91 -8.57 -1.26
C ARG A 39 0.26 -9.51 -1.54
N LEU A 40 0.54 -10.48 -0.66
CA LEU A 40 1.58 -11.48 -0.91
C LEU A 40 1.24 -12.37 -2.10
N ARG A 41 -0.04 -12.73 -2.30
CA ARG A 41 -0.47 -13.46 -3.50
C ARG A 41 -0.27 -12.63 -4.76
N ASP A 42 -0.68 -11.36 -4.76
CA ASP A 42 -0.49 -10.48 -5.91
C ASP A 42 1.00 -10.30 -6.24
N LEU A 43 1.85 -10.19 -5.21
CA LEU A 43 3.32 -10.12 -5.37
C LEU A 43 3.90 -11.42 -5.92
N GLU A 44 3.34 -12.58 -5.55
CA GLU A 44 3.76 -13.86 -6.11
C GLU A 44 3.45 -13.94 -7.60
N GLU A 45 2.25 -13.51 -8.01
CA GLU A 45 1.85 -13.40 -9.41
C GLU A 45 2.77 -12.43 -10.18
N GLU A 46 3.04 -11.24 -9.62
CA GLU A 46 4.00 -10.27 -10.19
C GLU A 46 5.40 -10.89 -10.36
N TYR A 47 5.89 -11.60 -9.34
CA TYR A 47 7.21 -12.24 -9.37
C TYR A 47 7.29 -13.35 -10.42
N GLN A 48 6.22 -14.14 -10.59
CA GLN A 48 6.16 -15.19 -11.60
C GLN A 48 6.20 -14.65 -13.04
N LEU A 49 5.79 -13.39 -13.27
CA LEU A 49 5.79 -12.77 -14.60
C LEU A 49 7.18 -12.30 -15.05
N ASP A 50 7.95 -11.66 -14.17
CA ASP A 50 9.21 -11.01 -14.56
C ASP A 50 10.44 -11.37 -13.70
N GLY A 51 10.26 -12.15 -12.62
CA GLY A 51 11.33 -12.54 -11.70
C GLY A 51 11.98 -11.36 -10.97
N SER A 52 11.29 -10.21 -10.87
CA SER A 52 11.85 -8.97 -10.34
C SER A 52 12.24 -9.10 -8.87
N GLY A 53 13.52 -8.85 -8.57
CA GLY A 53 14.00 -8.83 -7.19
C GLY A 53 13.41 -7.68 -6.35
N PHE A 54 12.90 -6.62 -6.98
CA PHE A 54 12.19 -5.56 -6.26
C PHE A 54 10.85 -6.07 -5.68
N VAL A 55 10.17 -6.98 -6.38
CA VAL A 55 8.96 -7.65 -5.91
C VAL A 55 9.28 -8.53 -4.69
N VAL A 56 10.43 -9.21 -4.70
CA VAL A 56 10.92 -9.99 -3.54
C VAL A 56 11.12 -9.09 -2.31
N LEU A 57 11.78 -7.93 -2.48
CA LEU A 57 11.96 -6.97 -1.38
C LEU A 57 10.62 -6.42 -0.85
N ALA A 58 9.65 -6.19 -1.74
CA ALA A 58 8.31 -5.79 -1.35
C ALA A 58 7.61 -6.88 -0.52
N ALA A 59 7.73 -8.16 -0.92
CA ALA A 59 7.16 -9.30 -0.19
C ALA A 59 7.80 -9.49 1.19
N VAL A 60 9.13 -9.38 1.29
CA VAL A 60 9.84 -9.39 2.59
C VAL A 60 9.33 -8.28 3.51
N ARG A 61 9.18 -7.06 2.97
CA ARG A 61 8.61 -5.94 3.75
C ARG A 61 7.19 -6.23 4.22
N VAL A 62 6.33 -6.80 3.38
CA VAL A 62 4.95 -7.16 3.78
C VAL A 62 4.98 -8.16 4.93
N CYS A 63 5.79 -9.21 4.83
CA CYS A 63 5.91 -10.19 5.90
C CYS A 63 6.39 -9.55 7.22
N ALA A 64 7.46 -8.77 7.15
CA ALA A 64 8.05 -8.10 8.32
C ALA A 64 7.08 -7.10 8.97
N ASN A 65 6.37 -6.30 8.17
CA ASN A 65 5.45 -5.27 8.67
C ASN A 65 4.23 -5.86 9.41
N HIS A 66 3.76 -7.03 8.98
CA HIS A 66 2.55 -7.66 9.51
C HIS A 66 2.83 -8.85 10.45
N ALA A 67 4.12 -9.10 10.76
CA ALA A 67 4.60 -10.26 11.51
C ALA A 67 4.07 -11.59 10.95
N LEU A 68 4.13 -11.73 9.61
CA LEU A 68 3.76 -12.95 8.91
C LEU A 68 5.00 -13.83 8.75
N VAL A 69 4.80 -15.15 8.78
CA VAL A 69 5.80 -16.11 8.34
C VAL A 69 6.03 -15.90 6.84
N MET A 70 7.30 -15.80 6.43
CA MET A 70 7.64 -15.66 5.01
C MET A 70 7.24 -16.92 4.24
N PRO A 71 6.50 -16.80 3.13
CA PRO A 71 6.25 -17.90 2.21
C PRO A 71 7.57 -18.45 1.64
N GLU A 72 7.58 -19.73 1.25
CA GLU A 72 8.76 -20.41 0.72
C GLU A 72 9.37 -19.68 -0.49
N TRP A 73 8.54 -19.23 -1.43
CA TRP A 73 9.01 -18.50 -2.61
C TRP A 73 9.73 -17.20 -2.25
N VAL A 74 9.24 -16.46 -1.24
CA VAL A 74 9.85 -15.21 -0.77
C VAL A 74 11.20 -15.51 -0.13
N ALA A 75 11.24 -16.50 0.77
CA ALA A 75 12.46 -16.88 1.46
C ALA A 75 13.54 -17.35 0.46
N GLN A 76 13.19 -18.24 -0.46
CA GLN A 76 14.12 -18.77 -1.44
C GLN A 76 14.62 -17.69 -2.40
N ALA A 77 13.73 -16.83 -2.92
CA ALA A 77 14.11 -15.75 -3.82
C ALA A 77 15.01 -14.73 -3.13
N PHE A 78 14.69 -14.35 -1.90
CA PHE A 78 15.51 -13.42 -1.11
C PHE A 78 16.90 -14.00 -0.83
N ILE A 79 16.98 -15.23 -0.34
CA ILE A 79 18.25 -15.91 -0.02
C ILE A 79 19.10 -16.03 -1.29
N ASN A 80 18.52 -16.46 -2.40
CA ASN A 80 19.24 -16.58 -3.67
C ASN A 80 19.86 -15.25 -4.14
N SER A 81 19.12 -14.15 -4.04
CA SER A 81 19.64 -12.82 -4.40
C SER A 81 20.67 -12.31 -3.39
N TYR A 82 20.44 -12.52 -2.09
CA TYR A 82 21.38 -12.18 -1.04
C TYR A 82 22.72 -12.91 -1.22
N ASP A 83 22.67 -14.21 -1.48
CA ASP A 83 23.84 -15.06 -1.65
C ASP A 83 24.64 -14.71 -2.91
N LYS A 84 24.03 -14.14 -3.95
CA LYS A 84 24.77 -13.58 -5.08
C LYS A 84 25.71 -12.46 -4.63
N VAL A 85 25.25 -11.58 -3.75
CA VAL A 85 26.09 -10.50 -3.22
C VAL A 85 27.14 -11.06 -2.26
N LEU A 86 26.71 -11.90 -1.30
CA LEU A 86 27.60 -12.49 -0.29
C LEU A 86 28.77 -13.27 -0.91
N ASN A 87 28.49 -14.02 -1.98
CA ASN A 87 29.49 -14.82 -2.70
C ASN A 87 30.19 -14.04 -3.82
N ALA A 88 30.10 -12.71 -3.84
CA ALA A 88 30.73 -11.82 -4.83
C ALA A 88 30.38 -12.17 -6.30
N ARG A 89 29.18 -12.71 -6.54
CA ARG A 89 28.62 -13.00 -7.88
C ARG A 89 27.80 -11.83 -8.45
N ALA A 90 27.48 -10.84 -7.63
CA ALA A 90 26.83 -9.59 -8.01
C ALA A 90 27.71 -8.41 -7.55
N GLY A 91 27.93 -7.43 -8.43
CA GLY A 91 28.76 -6.26 -8.13
C GLY A 91 28.07 -5.21 -7.26
N SER A 92 26.75 -5.33 -7.10
CA SER A 92 25.92 -4.43 -6.30
C SER A 92 24.59 -5.10 -5.91
N TRP A 93 23.87 -4.48 -4.97
CA TRP A 93 22.50 -4.88 -4.65
C TRP A 93 21.53 -4.66 -5.81
N ASP A 94 21.75 -3.63 -6.63
CA ASP A 94 20.97 -3.40 -7.86
C ASP A 94 21.13 -4.55 -8.86
N ASP A 95 22.32 -5.17 -8.95
CA ASP A 95 22.53 -6.34 -9.81
C ASP A 95 21.83 -7.59 -9.26
N ALA A 96 21.69 -7.69 -7.94
CA ALA A 96 21.08 -8.85 -7.27
C ALA A 96 19.55 -8.77 -7.18
N PHE A 97 19.00 -7.57 -6.95
CA PHE A 97 17.56 -7.34 -6.74
C PHE A 97 16.90 -6.50 -7.83
N GLY A 98 17.66 -5.97 -8.79
CA GLY A 98 17.15 -5.01 -9.75
C GLY A 98 16.99 -3.61 -9.15
N ARG A 99 16.74 -2.63 -10.03
CA ARG A 99 16.49 -1.25 -9.60
C ARG A 99 15.03 -1.06 -9.19
N PRO A 100 14.76 -0.38 -8.06
CA PRO A 100 13.39 -0.13 -7.61
C PRO A 100 12.59 0.79 -8.54
N TYR A 101 13.27 1.64 -9.31
CA TYR A 101 12.66 2.49 -10.31
C TYR A 101 13.50 2.45 -11.60
N PRO A 102 12.84 2.44 -12.78
CA PRO A 102 13.55 2.50 -14.05
C PRO A 102 14.32 3.82 -14.17
N LYS A 103 15.38 3.80 -14.97
CA LYS A 103 16.17 4.99 -15.28
C LYS A 103 15.25 6.08 -15.85
N GLY A 104 15.42 7.32 -15.37
CA GLY A 104 14.58 8.46 -15.78
C GLY A 104 13.32 8.67 -14.94
N LYS A 105 13.00 7.80 -13.99
CA LYS A 105 11.89 8.04 -13.06
C LYS A 105 12.23 9.20 -12.11
N HIS A 106 11.45 10.29 -12.17
CA HIS A 106 11.56 11.39 -11.22
C HIS A 106 10.99 10.99 -9.84
N LEU A 107 11.87 10.74 -8.88
CA LEU A 107 11.48 10.27 -7.53
C LEU A 107 10.58 11.25 -6.79
N ASN A 108 10.73 12.56 -7.00
CA ASN A 108 9.86 13.58 -6.41
C ASN A 108 8.42 13.43 -6.90
N THR A 109 8.24 13.19 -8.20
CA THR A 109 6.92 12.93 -8.79
C THR A 109 6.34 11.62 -8.28
N ALA A 110 7.14 10.55 -8.22
CA ALA A 110 6.70 9.25 -7.69
C ALA A 110 6.30 9.31 -6.22
N ARG A 111 7.02 10.11 -5.41
CA ARG A 111 6.69 10.36 -4.01
C ARG A 111 5.39 11.15 -3.89
N ARG A 112 5.22 12.21 -4.69
CA ARG A 112 3.97 12.99 -4.73
C ARG A 112 2.77 12.11 -5.06
N SER A 113 2.85 11.26 -6.10
CA SER A 113 1.73 10.38 -6.49
C SER A 113 1.42 9.28 -5.47
N ARG A 114 2.36 8.93 -4.59
CA ARG A 114 2.13 7.97 -3.49
C ARG A 114 1.49 8.62 -2.27
N VAL A 115 1.96 9.81 -1.88
CA VAL A 115 1.62 10.43 -0.60
C VAL A 115 0.46 11.43 -0.72
N LEU A 116 0.41 12.22 -1.79
CA LEU A 116 -0.58 13.28 -1.91
C LEU A 116 -2.02 12.78 -2.00
N PRO A 117 -2.36 11.71 -2.75
CA PRO A 117 -3.75 11.29 -2.87
C PRO A 117 -4.44 11.00 -1.53
N ILE A 118 -3.75 10.33 -0.61
CA ILE A 118 -4.32 10.04 0.72
C ILE A 118 -4.44 11.31 1.57
N ALA A 119 -3.43 12.17 1.56
CA ALA A 119 -3.46 13.42 2.31
C ALA A 119 -4.58 14.35 1.83
N VAL A 120 -4.71 14.51 0.51
CA VAL A 120 -5.76 15.32 -0.14
C VAL A 120 -7.13 14.72 0.12
N TYR A 121 -7.31 13.41 0.02
CA TYR A 121 -8.59 12.75 0.31
C TYR A 121 -9.04 12.93 1.77
N LEU A 122 -8.13 12.71 2.74
CA LEU A 122 -8.44 12.85 4.16
C LEU A 122 -8.77 14.30 4.54
N GLU A 123 -8.02 15.28 4.02
CA GLU A 123 -8.34 16.69 4.24
C GLU A 123 -9.66 17.08 3.58
N GLY A 124 -9.93 16.57 2.37
CA GLY A 124 -11.24 16.74 1.72
C GLY A 124 -12.39 16.21 2.56
N LYS A 125 -12.26 15.01 3.13
CA LYS A 125 -13.25 14.47 4.09
C LYS A 125 -13.43 15.37 5.31
N ARG A 126 -12.33 15.91 5.84
CA ARG A 126 -12.37 16.82 7.00
C ARG A 126 -13.15 18.09 6.66
N ILE A 127 -12.88 18.70 5.51
CA ILE A 127 -13.57 19.92 5.03
C ILE A 127 -15.07 19.65 4.84
N LEU A 128 -15.44 18.53 4.20
CA LEU A 128 -16.84 18.16 3.95
C LEU A 128 -17.62 17.92 5.25
N ALA A 129 -16.97 17.32 6.26
CA ALA A 129 -17.58 17.09 7.57
C ALA A 129 -17.78 18.38 8.38
N ASP A 130 -16.86 19.35 8.25
CA ASP A 130 -16.85 20.59 9.03
C ASP A 130 -17.78 21.67 8.43
N LYS A 131 -17.88 21.75 7.10
CA LYS A 131 -18.58 22.86 6.42
C LYS A 131 -19.99 22.54 5.90
N GLN A 132 -20.48 21.29 5.97
CA GLN A 132 -21.59 20.84 5.08
C GLN A 132 -21.35 21.26 3.61
N SER A 133 -20.08 21.36 3.20
CA SER A 133 -19.73 21.83 1.85
C SER A 133 -20.17 20.82 0.80
N THR A 134 -20.63 21.34 -0.33
CA THR A 134 -20.78 20.58 -1.57
C THR A 134 -19.40 20.33 -2.20
N ILE A 135 -19.27 19.22 -2.95
CA ILE A 135 -18.09 19.00 -3.79
C ILE A 135 -18.31 19.79 -5.07
N ASP A 136 -17.71 20.98 -5.14
CA ASP A 136 -17.76 21.92 -6.27
C ASP A 136 -16.36 22.47 -6.58
N ASP A 137 -16.29 23.46 -7.47
CA ASP A 137 -15.02 24.07 -7.86
C ASP A 137 -14.34 24.81 -6.69
N ASP A 138 -15.11 25.51 -5.86
CA ASP A 138 -14.60 26.24 -4.69
C ASP A 138 -14.00 25.26 -3.67
N PHE A 139 -14.62 24.09 -3.47
CA PHE A 139 -14.06 23.02 -2.66
C PHE A 139 -12.66 22.59 -3.13
N PHE A 140 -12.45 22.44 -4.44
CA PHE A 140 -11.15 22.03 -4.97
C PHE A 140 -10.11 23.15 -4.99
N GLU A 141 -10.52 24.42 -5.07
CA GLU A 141 -9.64 25.56 -4.89
C GLU A 141 -9.16 25.67 -3.43
N ASP A 142 -10.09 25.59 -2.48
CA ASP A 142 -9.80 25.55 -1.04
C ASP A 142 -8.86 24.38 -0.70
N LEU A 143 -9.19 23.19 -1.20
CA LEU A 143 -8.41 21.98 -0.95
C LEU A 143 -7.02 22.08 -1.60
N GLY A 144 -6.93 22.54 -2.85
CA GLY A 144 -5.67 22.69 -3.57
C GLY A 144 -4.72 23.68 -2.91
N SER A 145 -5.24 24.81 -2.41
CA SER A 145 -4.45 25.85 -1.74
C SER A 145 -3.65 25.31 -0.54
N LYS A 146 -4.25 24.39 0.24
CA LYS A 146 -3.60 23.75 1.42
C LYS A 146 -2.37 22.92 1.07
N PHE A 147 -2.29 22.42 -0.16
CA PHE A 147 -1.20 21.56 -0.64
C PHE A 147 -0.32 22.24 -1.69
N GLY A 148 -0.57 23.53 -2.00
CA GLY A 148 0.10 24.24 -3.10
C GLY A 148 -0.17 23.60 -4.47
N LEU A 149 -1.41 23.14 -4.68
CA LEU A 149 -1.87 22.49 -5.91
C LEU A 149 -2.89 23.38 -6.63
N SER A 150 -2.96 23.26 -7.96
CA SER A 150 -4.08 23.83 -8.72
C SER A 150 -5.37 23.06 -8.45
N LYS A 151 -6.51 23.68 -8.75
CA LYS A 151 -7.85 23.06 -8.66
C LYS A 151 -7.88 21.69 -9.36
N THR A 152 -7.38 21.62 -10.60
CA THR A 152 -7.37 20.38 -11.39
C THR A 152 -6.56 19.28 -10.73
N ILE A 153 -5.35 19.57 -10.23
CA ILE A 153 -4.51 18.57 -9.58
C ILE A 153 -5.13 18.13 -8.24
N ALA A 154 -5.74 19.06 -7.49
CA ALA A 154 -6.44 18.74 -6.25
C ALA A 154 -7.63 17.79 -6.50
N ASN A 155 -8.40 18.02 -7.57
CA ASN A 155 -9.49 17.17 -8.02
C ASN A 155 -9.00 15.75 -8.37
N GLU A 156 -7.99 15.65 -9.23
CA GLU A 156 -7.40 14.36 -9.61
C GLU A 156 -6.91 13.58 -8.38
N MET A 157 -6.15 14.23 -7.49
CA MET A 157 -5.60 13.60 -6.28
C MET A 157 -6.70 13.21 -5.29
N TYR A 158 -7.76 14.01 -5.15
CA TYR A 158 -8.89 13.70 -4.29
C TYR A 158 -9.63 12.45 -4.76
N TYR A 159 -9.96 12.37 -6.06
CA TYR A 159 -10.67 11.20 -6.60
C TYR A 159 -9.78 9.96 -6.67
N GLU A 160 -8.49 10.10 -6.96
CA GLU A 160 -7.52 9.01 -6.85
C GLU A 160 -7.45 8.48 -5.41
N GLY A 161 -7.40 9.37 -4.43
CA GLY A 161 -7.43 9.02 -3.02
C GLY A 161 -8.76 8.36 -2.61
N ARG A 162 -9.90 8.89 -3.06
CA ARG A 162 -11.22 8.29 -2.82
C ARG A 162 -11.32 6.88 -3.38
N ARG A 163 -10.84 6.67 -4.61
CA ARG A 163 -10.85 5.35 -5.26
C ARG A 163 -9.94 4.35 -4.53
N ARG A 164 -8.83 4.81 -3.97
CA ARG A 164 -7.86 3.94 -3.28
C ARG A 164 -8.19 3.67 -1.81
N TYR A 165 -8.79 4.64 -1.13
CA TYR A 165 -8.89 4.65 0.34
C TYR A 165 -10.30 4.94 0.86
N GLY A 166 -11.27 5.20 -0.04
CA GLY A 166 -12.67 5.35 0.33
C GLY A 166 -13.32 4.00 0.67
N PRO A 167 -14.49 4.02 1.33
CA PRO A 167 -15.27 2.80 1.49
C PRO A 167 -15.61 2.22 0.11
N PRO A 168 -15.72 0.87 -0.02
CA PRO A 168 -16.15 0.25 -1.27
C PRO A 168 -17.47 0.89 -1.73
N SER A 169 -17.57 1.20 -3.02
CA SER A 169 -18.83 1.73 -3.55
C SER A 169 -19.89 0.63 -3.51
N GLN A 170 -21.17 0.99 -3.46
CA GLN A 170 -22.26 0.00 -3.51
C GLN A 170 -22.26 -0.82 -4.82
N ASP A 171 -21.51 -0.39 -5.82
CA ASP A 171 -21.35 -1.09 -7.11
C ASP A 171 -20.19 -2.12 -7.08
N ASP A 172 -19.42 -2.20 -5.99
CA ASP A 172 -18.30 -3.13 -5.80
C ASP A 172 -18.64 -4.34 -4.90
N LEU A 173 -19.92 -4.55 -4.57
CA LEU A 173 -20.47 -5.70 -3.81
C LEU A 173 -21.55 -6.44 -4.63
#